data_AF-A0A2G8RY20-F1
#
_entry.id   AF-A0A2G8RY20-F1
#
_cell.length_a   1.000
_cell.length_b   1.000
_cell.length_c   1.000
_cell.angle_alpha   90.00
_cell.angle_beta   90.00
_cell.angle_gamma   90.00
#
_symmetry.space_group_name_H-M   'P 1'
#
loop_
_entity.id
_entity.type
_entity.pdbx_description
1 polymer ?
#
loop_
_entity_poly.entity_id
_entity_poly.type
_entity_poly.pdbx_seq_one_letter_code
_entity_poly.pdbx_strand_id
1 'polypeptide(L)'
;MKPLSPHPPDFIPTGRYTEERKQIVDDLHDDFLWPEERKLLHQLYMQHEQAFAWTDSERGSFREDFFPPVQIPVIPHTPWVQRNIPIPPGLYDEVCRIIRAKDEAGVYEPSNSAYRSRWFWVLKKDGKSLRIVHSLEPLNAVTIAQSGVPPFTEQIADHFADVRAAVSSTSMSAMTSARLRSPRAT
;
A
#
# COMPACT_ATOMS: atom_id res chain seq x y z
N MET A 1 -14.93 -3.91 -18.21
CA MET A 1 -13.47 -4.15 -18.39
C MET A 1 -13.26 -4.57 -19.84
N LYS A 2 -12.20 -4.11 -20.53
CA LYS A 2 -11.89 -4.64 -21.87
C LYS A 2 -11.44 -6.09 -21.71
N PRO A 3 -11.92 -7.03 -22.54
CA PRO A 3 -11.49 -8.42 -22.45
C PRO A 3 -10.01 -8.54 -22.84
N LEU A 4 -9.28 -9.40 -22.13
CA LEU A 4 -7.94 -9.80 -22.52
C LEU A 4 -8.02 -10.80 -23.69
N SER A 5 -7.05 -10.73 -24.59
CA SER A 5 -6.98 -11.63 -25.74
C SER A 5 -6.29 -12.92 -25.31
N PRO A 6 -6.82 -14.10 -25.66
CA PRO A 6 -6.09 -15.37 -25.50
C PRO A 6 -4.77 -15.42 -26.28
N HIS A 7 -4.62 -14.55 -27.29
CA HIS A 7 -3.40 -14.32 -28.04
C HIS A 7 -2.94 -12.89 -27.75
N PRO A 8 -2.09 -12.68 -26.74
CA PRO A 8 -1.71 -11.35 -26.32
C PRO A 8 -0.86 -10.67 -27.40
N PRO A 9 -1.12 -9.39 -27.72
CA PRO A 9 -0.31 -8.65 -28.68
C PRO A 9 1.10 -8.40 -28.12
N ASP A 10 2.04 -8.09 -29.01
CA ASP A 10 3.34 -7.59 -28.60
C ASP A 10 3.20 -6.26 -27.86
N PHE A 11 4.19 -5.97 -27.01
CA PHE A 11 4.20 -4.76 -26.21
C PHE A 11 4.27 -3.50 -27.08
N ILE A 12 3.44 -2.52 -26.74
CA ILE A 12 3.43 -1.18 -27.31
C ILE A 12 3.34 -0.18 -26.16
N PRO A 13 4.30 0.75 -26.00
CA PRO A 13 4.22 1.80 -24.98
C PRO A 13 2.88 2.54 -25.08
N THR A 14 2.13 2.58 -23.98
CA THR A 14 0.76 3.12 -23.96
C THR A 14 0.55 4.01 -22.74
N GLY A 15 0.38 5.31 -22.97
CA GLY A 15 0.08 6.28 -21.90
C GLY A 15 1.13 6.24 -20.79
N ARG A 16 0.70 5.88 -19.57
CA ARG A 16 1.58 5.70 -18.42
C ARG A 16 2.47 4.46 -18.51
N TYR A 17 2.18 3.46 -19.33
CA TYR A 17 2.98 2.24 -19.38
C TYR A 17 4.10 2.34 -20.44
N THR A 18 5.29 2.74 -19.99
CA THR A 18 6.49 2.97 -20.82
C THR A 18 7.41 1.74 -20.87
N GLU A 19 8.40 1.76 -21.76
CA GLU A 19 9.43 0.69 -21.84
C GLU A 19 10.20 0.54 -20.51
N GLU A 20 10.54 1.64 -19.85
CA GLU A 20 11.20 1.61 -18.53
C GLU A 20 10.32 0.91 -17.49
N ARG A 21 9.01 1.21 -17.48
CA ARG A 21 8.05 0.59 -16.57
C ARG A 21 7.82 -0.89 -16.90
N LYS A 22 7.87 -1.25 -18.18
CA LYS A 22 7.88 -2.66 -18.62
C LYS A 22 9.08 -3.40 -18.05
N GLN A 23 10.29 -2.84 -18.17
CA GLN A 23 11.50 -3.47 -17.63
C GLN A 23 11.39 -3.71 -16.12
N ILE A 24 10.84 -2.75 -15.36
CA ILE A 24 10.56 -2.95 -13.93
C ILE A 24 9.62 -4.15 -13.70
N VAL A 25 8.57 -4.30 -14.51
CA VAL A 25 7.66 -5.46 -14.39
C VAL A 25 8.40 -6.76 -14.74
N ASP A 26 9.23 -6.75 -15.77
CA ASP A 26 10.01 -7.93 -16.19
C ASP A 26 10.98 -8.37 -15.10
N ASP A 27 11.75 -7.44 -14.54
CA ASP A 27 12.71 -7.68 -13.46
C ASP A 27 12.04 -8.25 -12.20
N LEU A 28 10.80 -7.85 -11.91
CA LEU A 28 10.02 -8.35 -10.78
C LEU A 28 9.50 -9.78 -10.98
N HIS A 29 9.41 -10.27 -12.22
CA HIS A 29 8.76 -11.54 -12.55
C HIS A 29 9.66 -12.48 -13.37
N ASP A 30 10.97 -12.24 -13.40
CA ASP A 30 11.85 -12.83 -14.43
C ASP A 30 11.83 -14.37 -14.44
N ASP A 31 11.67 -15.00 -13.27
CA ASP A 31 11.67 -16.46 -13.11
C ASP A 31 10.28 -17.07 -12.83
N PHE A 32 9.23 -16.25 -12.66
CA PHE A 32 7.92 -16.72 -12.21
C PHE A 32 6.93 -16.98 -13.36
N LEU A 33 6.95 -16.15 -14.40
CA LEU A 33 5.96 -16.18 -15.49
C LEU A 33 6.52 -16.76 -16.78
N TRP A 34 5.72 -17.57 -17.49
CA TRP A 34 6.06 -17.99 -18.85
C TRP A 34 6.04 -16.81 -19.83
N PRO A 35 6.75 -16.88 -20.96
CA PRO A 35 6.80 -15.80 -21.93
C PRO A 35 5.41 -15.32 -22.40
N GLU A 36 4.46 -16.24 -22.61
CA GLU A 36 3.10 -15.89 -23.02
C GLU A 36 2.26 -15.29 -21.87
N GLU A 37 2.47 -15.73 -20.63
CA GLU A 37 1.82 -15.12 -19.46
C GLU A 37 2.34 -13.70 -19.21
N ARG A 38 3.64 -13.47 -19.47
CA ARG A 38 4.27 -12.14 -19.39
C ARG A 38 3.67 -11.20 -20.44
N LYS A 39 3.47 -11.66 -21.68
CA LYS A 39 2.75 -10.89 -22.72
C LYS A 39 1.32 -10.55 -22.29
N LEU A 40 0.59 -11.50 -21.70
CA LEU A 40 -0.75 -11.27 -21.18
C LEU A 40 -0.76 -10.21 -20.06
N LEU A 41 0.23 -10.25 -19.17
CA LEU A 41 0.42 -9.26 -18.13
C LEU A 41 0.67 -7.87 -18.72
N HIS A 42 1.55 -7.75 -19.72
CA HIS A 42 1.76 -6.48 -20.41
C HIS A 42 0.50 -5.99 -21.11
N GLN A 43 -0.31 -6.89 -21.71
CA GLN A 43 -1.61 -6.52 -22.28
C GLN A 43 -2.52 -5.90 -21.22
N LEU A 44 -2.58 -6.48 -20.01
CA LEU A 44 -3.34 -5.92 -18.89
C LEU A 44 -2.86 -4.51 -18.52
N TYR A 45 -1.55 -4.32 -18.35
CA TYR A 45 -0.98 -3.01 -18.02
C TYR A 45 -1.24 -1.95 -19.10
N MET A 46 -1.08 -2.32 -20.37
CA MET A 46 -1.38 -1.42 -21.50
C MET A 46 -2.85 -1.03 -21.55
N GLN A 47 -3.77 -2.00 -21.38
CA GLN A 47 -5.21 -1.75 -21.42
C GLN A 47 -5.72 -0.92 -20.23
N HIS A 48 -5.03 -1.03 -19.08
CA HIS A 48 -5.41 -0.40 -17.81
C HIS A 48 -4.35 0.56 -17.28
N GLU A 49 -3.65 1.26 -18.17
CA GLU A 49 -2.50 2.11 -17.81
C GLU A 49 -2.82 3.17 -16.74
N GLN A 50 -4.07 3.67 -16.70
CA GLN A 50 -4.53 4.65 -15.71
C GLN A 50 -4.86 4.05 -14.34
N ALA A 51 -5.04 2.73 -14.25
CA ALA A 51 -5.35 2.05 -12.99
C ALA A 51 -4.11 1.93 -12.09
N PHE A 52 -2.91 2.04 -12.66
CA PHE A 52 -1.65 1.93 -11.94
C PHE A 52 -1.02 3.33 -11.77
N ALA A 53 -0.49 3.57 -10.58
CA ALA A 53 0.27 4.78 -10.27
C ALA A 53 1.73 4.39 -10.04
N TRP A 54 2.62 5.02 -10.81
CA TRP A 54 4.07 4.80 -10.75
C TRP A 54 4.78 5.95 -10.04
N THR A 55 4.18 7.14 -10.09
CA THR A 55 4.63 8.34 -9.39
C THR A 55 3.53 8.90 -8.49
N ASP A 56 3.90 9.72 -7.51
CA ASP A 56 2.93 10.37 -6.63
C ASP A 56 1.95 11.30 -7.37
N SER A 57 2.37 11.86 -8.50
CA SER A 57 1.52 12.68 -9.39
C SER A 57 0.43 11.89 -10.13
N GLU A 58 0.59 10.58 -10.24
CA GLU A 58 -0.36 9.68 -10.91
C GLU A 58 -1.41 9.09 -9.97
N ARG A 59 -1.33 9.43 -8.67
CA ARG A 59 -2.23 8.96 -7.62
C ARG A 59 -3.69 9.28 -7.98
N GLY A 60 -4.57 8.30 -7.78
CA GLY A 60 -6.01 8.51 -7.94
C GLY A 60 -6.58 9.35 -6.80
N SER A 61 -7.56 10.20 -7.13
CA SER A 61 -8.47 10.81 -6.16
C SER A 61 -9.86 10.15 -6.29
N PHE A 62 -10.58 10.07 -5.18
CA PHE A 62 -11.99 9.70 -5.26
C PHE A 62 -12.77 10.83 -5.94
N ARG A 63 -13.72 10.46 -6.80
CA ARG A 63 -14.61 11.45 -7.40
C ARG A 63 -15.59 11.97 -6.35
N GLU A 64 -15.68 13.29 -6.23
CA GLU A 64 -16.51 13.96 -5.22
C GLU A 64 -18.01 13.69 -5.37
N ASP A 65 -18.46 13.35 -6.59
CA ASP A 65 -19.87 12.99 -6.86
C ASP A 65 -20.27 11.63 -6.29
N PHE A 66 -19.30 10.73 -6.08
CA PHE A 66 -19.51 9.45 -5.41
C PHE A 66 -19.14 9.50 -3.92
N PHE A 67 -18.08 10.22 -3.60
CA PHE A 67 -17.53 10.32 -2.24
C PHE A 67 -17.36 11.79 -1.87
N PRO A 68 -18.40 12.43 -1.29
CA PRO A 68 -18.30 13.81 -0.87
C PRO A 68 -17.22 13.98 0.23
N PRO A 69 -16.68 15.20 0.41
CA PRO A 69 -15.70 15.48 1.45
C PRO A 69 -16.15 14.98 2.83
N VAL A 70 -15.25 14.30 3.53
CA VAL A 70 -15.54 13.72 4.85
C VAL A 70 -15.66 14.83 5.89
N GLN A 71 -16.78 14.84 6.62
CA GLN A 71 -16.94 15.70 7.79
C GLN A 71 -16.53 14.93 9.05
N ILE A 72 -15.58 15.47 9.82
CA ILE A 72 -15.11 14.85 11.06
C ILE A 72 -15.97 15.36 12.23
N PRO A 73 -16.84 14.54 12.82
CA PRO A 73 -17.67 14.97 13.94
C PRO A 73 -16.81 15.11 15.21
N VAL A 74 -16.94 16.25 15.89
CA VAL A 74 -16.18 16.58 17.09
C VAL A 74 -17.11 17.04 18.22
N ILE A 75 -16.74 16.74 19.47
CA ILE A 75 -17.40 17.32 20.65
C ILE A 75 -16.99 18.80 20.80
N PRO A 76 -17.75 19.64 21.53
CA PRO A 76 -17.30 20.99 21.85
C PRO A 76 -15.95 21.01 22.55
N HIS A 77 -14.98 21.76 22.01
CA HIS A 77 -13.63 21.85 22.52
C HIS A 77 -12.98 23.18 22.16
N THR A 78 -11.82 23.46 22.76
CA THR A 78 -10.99 24.61 22.42
C THR A 78 -9.93 24.20 21.39
N PRO A 79 -9.73 24.95 20.30
CA PRO A 79 -8.62 24.71 19.38
C PRO A 79 -7.27 24.76 20.08
N TRP A 80 -6.30 23.99 19.59
CA TRP A 80 -4.98 23.87 20.21
C TRP A 80 -3.86 24.31 19.28
N VAL A 81 -2.81 24.90 19.86
CA VAL A 81 -1.57 25.23 19.17
C VAL A 81 -0.41 24.57 19.90
N GLN A 82 0.19 23.56 19.28
CA GLN A 82 1.35 22.87 19.81
C GLN A 82 2.63 23.30 19.09
N ARG A 83 3.74 23.34 19.83
CA ARG A 83 5.08 23.57 19.28
C ARG A 83 5.60 22.30 18.62
N ASN A 84 6.08 22.42 17.38
CA ASN A 84 6.72 21.33 16.66
C ASN A 84 8.05 20.91 17.27
N ILE A 85 8.38 19.63 17.10
CA ILE A 85 9.70 19.09 17.41
C ILE A 85 10.69 19.68 16.39
N PRO A 86 11.85 20.20 16.83
CA PRO A 86 12.87 20.74 15.92
C PRO A 86 13.33 19.70 14.90
N ILE A 87 13.50 20.12 13.65
CA ILE A 87 14.03 19.27 12.59
C ILE A 87 15.56 19.20 12.76
N PRO A 88 16.17 18.00 12.83
CA PRO A 88 17.62 17.85 12.86
C PRO A 88 18.26 18.53 11.63
N PRO A 89 19.36 19.29 11.77
CA PRO A 89 19.96 20.04 10.67
C PRO A 89 20.29 19.18 9.45
N GLY A 90 20.80 17.96 9.65
CA GLY A 90 21.15 17.04 8.57
C GLY A 90 19.96 16.49 7.78
N LEU A 91 18.72 16.65 8.26
CA LEU A 91 17.51 16.22 7.56
C LEU A 91 16.75 17.39 6.92
N TYR A 92 17.14 18.63 7.20
CA TYR A 92 16.33 19.81 6.88
C TYR A 92 16.01 19.94 5.39
N ASP A 93 17.03 19.84 4.53
CA ASP A 93 16.86 20.00 3.08
C ASP A 93 15.97 18.91 2.48
N GLU A 94 16.16 17.67 2.93
CA GLU A 94 15.36 16.52 2.49
C GLU A 94 13.90 16.66 2.94
N VAL A 95 13.69 17.12 4.17
CA VAL A 95 12.36 17.43 4.70
C VAL A 95 11.67 18.51 3.89
N CYS A 96 12.37 19.60 3.57
CA CYS A 96 11.84 20.67 2.73
C CYS A 96 11.47 20.16 1.33
N ARG A 97 12.31 19.31 0.73
CA ARG A 97 12.06 18.68 -0.57
C ARG A 97 10.78 17.84 -0.55
N ILE A 98 10.61 16.98 0.47
CA ILE A 98 9.43 16.12 0.61
C ILE A 98 8.15 16.95 0.81
N ILE A 99 8.20 18.01 1.61
CA ILE A 99 7.03 18.87 1.85
C ILE A 99 6.61 19.58 0.56
N ARG A 100 7.56 20.13 -0.21
CA ARG A 100 7.27 20.77 -1.50
C ARG A 100 6.67 19.79 -2.51
N ALA A 101 7.22 18.58 -2.61
CA ALA A 101 6.65 17.55 -3.47
C ALA A 101 5.20 17.18 -3.09
N LYS A 102 4.86 17.22 -1.79
CA LYS A 102 3.50 16.99 -1.31
C LYS A 102 2.55 18.16 -1.60
N ASP A 103 3.05 19.39 -1.55
CA ASP A 103 2.32 20.60 -1.95
C ASP A 103 2.02 20.59 -3.46
N GLU A 104 3.03 20.32 -4.29
CA GLU A 104 2.88 20.17 -5.75
C GLU A 104 1.91 19.03 -6.13
N ALA A 105 1.91 17.94 -5.37
CA ALA A 105 0.98 16.82 -5.56
C ALA A 105 -0.44 17.10 -5.02
N GLY A 106 -0.71 18.28 -4.44
CA GLY A 106 -2.01 18.65 -3.87
C GLY A 106 -2.40 17.90 -2.58
N VAL A 107 -1.43 17.26 -1.92
CA VAL A 107 -1.65 16.58 -0.63
C VAL A 107 -1.67 17.57 0.52
N TYR A 108 -0.87 18.62 0.40
CA TYR A 108 -0.83 19.73 1.34
C TYR A 108 -1.26 21.00 0.64
N GLU A 109 -1.83 21.89 1.44
CA GLU A 109 -2.20 23.23 1.05
C GLU A 109 -1.83 24.20 2.18
N PRO A 110 -1.41 25.43 1.86
CA PRO A 110 -1.26 26.49 2.86
C PRO A 110 -2.60 26.78 3.54
N SER A 111 -2.61 26.82 4.87
CA SER A 111 -3.82 27.07 5.65
C SER A 111 -3.57 28.05 6.79
N ASN A 112 -4.57 28.85 7.14
CA ASN A 112 -4.60 29.68 8.33
C ASN A 112 -5.62 29.09 9.33
N SER A 113 -5.15 28.16 10.16
CA SER A 113 -6.00 27.37 11.07
C SER A 113 -5.76 27.74 12.52
N ALA A 114 -6.83 27.69 13.33
CA ALA A 114 -6.73 27.76 14.79
C ALA A 114 -6.15 26.46 15.41
N TYR A 115 -5.98 25.41 14.62
CA TYR A 115 -5.39 24.14 15.02
C TYR A 115 -3.95 24.02 14.52
N ARG A 116 -3.05 23.61 15.41
CA ARG A 116 -1.69 23.20 15.07
C ARG A 116 -1.27 22.00 15.90
N SER A 117 -1.24 20.84 15.27
CA SER A 117 -0.74 19.60 15.86
C SER A 117 0.76 19.42 15.62
N ARG A 118 1.43 18.69 16.51
CA ARG A 118 2.84 18.30 16.31
C ARG A 118 2.96 17.32 15.15
N TRP A 119 4.13 17.32 14.54
CA TRP A 119 4.54 16.27 13.60
C TRP A 119 6.03 16.03 13.71
N PHE A 120 6.47 14.83 13.34
CA PHE A 120 7.86 14.40 13.37
C PHE A 120 8.16 13.42 12.24
N TRP A 121 9.44 13.11 12.04
CA TRP A 121 9.91 12.20 11.00
C TRP A 121 10.32 10.86 11.57
N VAL A 122 10.03 9.80 10.81
CA VAL A 122 10.44 8.43 11.09
C VAL A 122 11.14 7.87 9.86
N LEU A 123 12.29 7.23 10.08
CA LEU A 123 12.97 6.46 9.04
C LEU A 123 12.20 5.18 8.75
N LYS A 124 12.00 4.88 7.47
CA LYS A 124 11.44 3.63 7.01
C LYS A 124 12.46 2.48 7.21
N LYS A 125 11.97 1.24 7.07
CA LYS A 125 12.79 0.02 7.25
C LYS A 125 14.00 -0.02 6.29
N ASP A 126 13.93 0.66 5.16
CA ASP A 126 15.02 0.84 4.20
C ASP A 126 16.21 1.68 4.74
N GLY A 127 16.04 2.34 5.90
CA GLY A 127 17.07 3.16 6.53
C GLY A 127 17.37 4.48 5.82
N LYS A 128 16.66 4.81 4.74
CA LYS A 128 16.91 5.98 3.89
C LYS A 128 15.69 6.87 3.73
N SER A 129 14.52 6.29 3.52
CA SER A 129 13.30 7.03 3.24
C SER A 129 12.68 7.58 4.52
N LEU A 130 12.30 8.85 4.48
CA LEU A 130 11.64 9.54 5.59
C LEU A 130 10.12 9.51 5.43
N ARG A 131 9.42 9.31 6.54
CA ARG A 131 7.96 9.43 6.64
C ARG A 131 7.60 10.48 7.68
N ILE A 132 6.74 11.42 7.30
CA ILE A 132 6.12 12.35 8.23
C ILE A 132 5.02 11.64 9.01
N VAL A 133 4.97 11.88 10.31
CA VAL A 133 3.94 11.40 11.22
C VAL A 133 3.31 12.61 11.89
N HIS A 134 2.01 12.79 11.70
CA HIS A 134 1.21 13.80 12.39
C HIS A 134 0.72 13.25 13.73
N SER A 135 1.04 13.95 14.81
CA SER A 135 0.66 13.66 16.19
C SER A 135 -0.80 14.12 16.38
N LEU A 136 -1.74 13.25 15.99
CA LEU A 136 -3.18 13.56 15.99
C LEU A 136 -3.88 13.17 17.30
N GLU A 137 -3.16 12.90 18.39
CA GLU A 137 -3.74 12.55 19.68
C GLU A 137 -4.76 13.59 20.18
N PRO A 138 -4.51 14.92 20.08
CA PRO A 138 -5.51 15.91 20.47
C PRO A 138 -6.78 15.87 19.62
N LEU A 139 -6.64 15.62 18.31
CA LEU A 139 -7.78 15.51 17.39
C LEU A 139 -8.60 14.26 17.69
N ASN A 140 -7.94 13.13 17.91
CA ASN A 140 -8.58 11.87 18.27
C ASN A 140 -9.33 11.97 19.60
N ALA A 141 -8.85 12.76 20.56
CA ALA A 141 -9.51 12.96 21.85
C ALA A 141 -10.84 13.72 21.74
N VAL A 142 -11.03 14.54 20.71
CA VAL A 142 -12.24 15.34 20.50
C VAL A 142 -13.14 14.78 19.39
N THR A 143 -12.63 13.87 18.57
CA THR A 143 -13.39 13.24 17.48
C THR A 143 -14.36 12.22 18.05
N ILE A 144 -15.62 12.28 17.62
CA ILE A 144 -16.65 11.32 18.01
C ILE A 144 -16.36 9.98 17.31
N ALA A 145 -16.17 8.93 18.10
CA ALA A 145 -15.85 7.61 17.57
C ALA A 145 -17.04 7.01 16.80
N GLN A 146 -16.75 6.47 15.61
CA GLN A 146 -17.72 5.68 14.85
C GLN A 146 -17.66 4.21 15.29
N SER A 147 -18.82 3.56 15.40
CA SER A 147 -18.92 2.14 15.78
C SER A 147 -18.57 1.16 14.65
N GLY A 148 -18.08 1.66 13.50
CA GLY A 148 -17.72 0.84 12.35
C GLY A 148 -16.46 0.05 12.65
N VAL A 149 -16.62 -1.21 13.03
CA VAL A 149 -15.49 -2.13 13.18
C VAL A 149 -15.17 -2.68 11.79
N PRO A 150 -13.89 -2.65 11.34
CA PRO A 150 -13.49 -3.33 10.12
C PRO A 150 -13.93 -4.81 10.19
N PRO A 151 -14.39 -5.40 9.07
CA PRO A 151 -14.79 -6.80 9.08
C PRO A 151 -13.61 -7.69 9.46
N PHE A 152 -13.89 -8.82 10.11
CA PHE A 152 -12.87 -9.79 10.48
C PHE A 152 -12.22 -10.36 9.22
N THR A 153 -10.92 -10.11 9.06
CA THR A 153 -10.16 -10.51 7.87
C THR A 153 -10.17 -12.03 7.66
N GLU A 154 -10.13 -12.80 8.76
CA GLU A 154 -10.19 -14.27 8.71
C GLU A 154 -11.53 -14.75 8.12
N GLN A 155 -12.65 -14.21 8.60
CA GLN A 155 -13.98 -14.57 8.09
C GLN A 155 -14.14 -14.22 6.61
N ILE A 156 -13.57 -13.10 6.16
CA ILE A 156 -13.55 -12.76 4.74
C ILE A 156 -12.70 -13.76 3.96
N ALA A 157 -11.51 -14.10 4.46
CA ALA A 157 -10.61 -15.04 3.80
C ALA A 157 -11.25 -16.45 3.66
N ASP A 158 -11.92 -16.93 4.69
CA ASP A 158 -12.59 -18.24 4.71
C ASP A 158 -13.69 -18.32 3.63
N HIS A 159 -14.44 -17.24 3.39
CA HIS A 159 -15.44 -17.20 2.30
C HIS A 159 -14.81 -17.40 0.91
N PHE A 160 -13.53 -17.06 0.72
CA PHE A 160 -12.80 -17.32 -0.52
C PHE A 160 -12.13 -18.69 -0.56
N ALA A 161 -11.86 -19.31 0.60
CA ALA A 161 -11.24 -20.63 0.69
C ALA A 161 -12.19 -21.77 0.29
N ASP A 162 -13.50 -21.59 0.48
CA ASP A 162 -14.53 -22.57 0.10
C ASP A 162 -14.81 -22.66 -1.41
N VAL A 163 -14.20 -21.78 -2.22
CA VAL A 163 -14.29 -21.83 -3.69
C VAL A 163 -13.11 -22.61 -4.27
N ARG A 164 -13.25 -23.95 -4.27
CA ARG A 164 -12.42 -24.96 -4.96
C ARG A 164 -10.94 -25.04 -4.56
N ALA A 165 -10.68 -25.73 -3.46
CA ALA A 165 -9.58 -26.70 -3.41
C ALA A 165 -9.94 -27.93 -4.27
N ALA A 166 -9.80 -27.82 -5.59
CA ALA A 166 -9.55 -28.98 -6.45
C ALA A 166 -8.04 -29.04 -6.72
N VAL A 167 -7.23 -29.02 -5.66
CA VAL A 167 -5.84 -29.43 -5.71
C VAL A 167 -5.86 -30.90 -5.30
N SER A 168 -5.52 -31.79 -6.23
CA SER A 168 -5.44 -33.22 -5.97
C SER A 168 -4.61 -33.47 -4.72
N SER A 169 -5.24 -34.03 -3.70
CA SER A 169 -4.59 -34.51 -2.48
C SER A 169 -3.66 -35.66 -2.83
N THR A 170 -2.39 -35.39 -3.10
CA THR A 170 -1.36 -36.41 -2.91
C THR A 170 -0.97 -36.35 -1.44
N SER A 171 -1.60 -37.23 -0.66
CA SER A 171 -1.28 -37.45 0.75
C SER A 171 0.19 -37.80 0.92
N MET A 172 0.99 -36.92 1.54
CA MET A 172 2.15 -37.38 2.29
C MET A 172 1.71 -37.57 3.74
N SER A 173 1.36 -38.81 4.07
CA SER A 173 1.34 -39.24 5.46
C SER A 173 2.04 -40.59 5.61
N ALA A 174 2.78 -40.68 6.71
CA ALA A 174 3.39 -41.86 7.31
C ALA A 174 4.73 -42.36 6.75
N MET A 175 5.82 -41.90 7.40
CA MET A 175 6.75 -42.82 8.05
C MET A 175 7.33 -42.17 9.32
N THR A 176 6.53 -42.15 10.38
CA THR A 176 7.05 -42.15 11.75
C THR A 176 7.15 -43.61 12.17
N SER A 177 8.35 -44.18 12.14
CA SER A 177 8.64 -45.47 12.78
C SER A 177 9.94 -45.39 13.57
N ALA A 178 9.76 -45.42 14.88
CA ALA A 178 10.63 -45.99 15.90
C ALA A 178 12.15 -46.05 15.64
N ARG A 179 12.90 -45.24 16.40
CA ARG A 179 14.10 -45.75 17.07
C ARG A 179 14.06 -45.42 18.55
N LEU A 180 13.38 -46.32 19.25
CA LEU A 180 13.58 -46.55 20.68
C LEU A 180 15.05 -46.92 20.92
N ARG A 181 15.56 -46.33 22.00
CA ARG A 181 16.75 -46.67 22.79
C ARG A 181 17.28 -48.09 22.58
N SER A 182 18.60 -48.19 22.47
CA SER A 182 19.36 -49.42 22.77
C SER A 182 20.46 -49.07 23.79
N PRO A 183 20.79 -49.96 24.74
CA PRO A 183 21.32 -49.63 26.06
C PRO A 183 22.85 -49.71 26.17
N ARG A 184 23.37 -49.13 27.26
CA ARG A 184 24.73 -49.37 27.77
C ARG A 184 24.89 -50.81 28.27
N ALA A 185 26.03 -51.42 27.92
CA ALA A 185 26.86 -52.39 28.66
C ALA A 185 28.01 -52.75 27.69
N THR A 186 29.30 -52.77 28.02
CA THR A 186 30.09 -52.91 29.26
C THR A 186 31.35 -52.07 29.12
#